data_AF-A0A0C9U2T6-F1
#
_entry.id   AF-A0A0C9U2T6-F1
#
_cell.length_a   1.000
_cell.length_b   1.000
_cell.length_c   1.000
_cell.angle_alpha   90.00
_cell.angle_beta   90.00
_cell.angle_gamma   90.00
#
_symmetry.space_group_name_H-M   'P 1'
#
loop_
_entity.id
_entity.type
_entity.pdbx_description
1 polymer ?
#
loop_
_entity_poly.entity_id
_entity_poly.type
_entity_poly.pdbx_seq_one_letter_code
_entity_poly.pdbx_strand_id
1 'polypeptide(L)'
;MKNFIFALASFSFYVNLLPTVAAAWNISTRSSATCGDPTTAKVISEWYNPSAQAHFLDVRVDFLPDNTSPGVNWQFQGSIFRSFVTQEPGTVPLYFVYNPMIQNYIFLTPDPSGNLPTVAGYEVQEIESYVYPTQSL
;
A
#
# COMPACT_ATOMS: atom_id res chain seq x y z
N MET A 1 51.94 70.50 26.88
CA MET A 1 51.08 69.48 27.53
C MET A 1 50.62 68.50 26.47
N LYS A 2 50.97 67.24 26.67
CA LYS A 2 50.44 65.98 26.11
C LYS A 2 49.62 66.00 24.81
N ASN A 3 50.23 65.39 23.79
CA ASN A 3 49.80 64.16 23.09
C ASN A 3 48.40 64.12 22.45
N PHE A 4 48.31 63.76 21.16
CA PHE A 4 47.95 62.40 20.74
C PHE A 4 48.10 62.25 19.20
N ILE A 5 48.91 61.28 18.78
CA ILE A 5 49.08 60.82 17.39
C ILE A 5 48.60 59.36 17.33
N PHE A 6 48.15 58.92 16.14
CA PHE A 6 47.98 57.53 15.64
C PHE A 6 46.68 56.83 16.10
N ALA A 7 45.99 56.00 15.32
CA ALA A 7 46.33 55.29 14.09
C ALA A 7 45.05 54.94 13.28
N LEU A 8 45.13 55.06 11.95
CA LEU A 8 44.28 54.30 11.02
C LEU A 8 44.87 52.89 10.93
N ALA A 9 44.27 51.93 11.63
CA ALA A 9 44.64 50.52 11.50
C ALA A 9 43.65 49.83 10.55
N SER A 10 44.17 49.54 9.36
CA SER A 10 43.72 48.57 8.37
C SER A 10 42.80 47.47 8.91
N PHE A 11 41.57 47.43 8.38
CA PHE A 11 40.65 46.31 8.53
C PHE A 11 41.17 45.17 7.63
N SER A 12 42.11 44.38 8.17
CA SER A 12 42.72 43.26 7.46
C SER A 12 41.67 42.20 7.15
N PHE A 13 41.57 41.92 5.84
CA PHE A 13 40.86 40.82 5.22
C PHE A 13 41.29 39.49 5.84
N TYR A 14 40.45 38.90 6.70
CA TYR A 14 40.54 37.49 7.08
C TYR A 14 39.26 36.79 6.63
N VAL A 15 39.16 36.55 5.31
CA VAL A 15 38.24 35.54 4.79
C VAL A 15 38.87 34.20 5.14
N ASN A 16 38.42 33.62 6.24
CA ASN A 16 38.77 32.27 6.64
C ASN A 16 38.40 31.31 5.49
N LEU A 17 39.39 30.60 4.93
CA LEU A 17 39.15 29.39 4.16
C LEU A 17 38.55 28.34 5.10
N LEU A 18 37.23 28.29 5.19
CA LEU A 18 36.55 27.09 5.65
C LEU A 18 36.67 26.07 4.51
N PRO A 19 37.22 24.85 4.76
CA PRO A 19 37.05 23.78 3.80
C PRO A 19 35.54 23.54 3.70
N THR A 20 34.95 23.86 2.55
CA THR A 20 33.63 23.37 2.19
C THR A 20 33.77 21.86 2.14
N VAL A 21 33.41 21.19 3.24
CA VAL A 21 33.07 19.78 3.20
C VAL A 21 31.81 19.73 2.36
N ALA A 22 31.99 19.57 1.05
CA ALA A 22 30.93 19.11 0.18
C ALA A 22 30.59 17.71 0.71
N ALA A 23 29.60 17.65 1.60
CA ALA A 23 28.96 16.40 1.94
C ALA A 23 28.43 15.86 0.60
N ALA A 24 29.18 14.93 0.02
CA ALA A 24 28.71 14.13 -1.08
C ALA A 24 27.56 13.33 -0.50
N TRP A 25 26.34 13.86 -0.64
CA TRP A 25 25.14 13.09 -0.48
C TRP A 25 25.23 11.99 -1.52
N ASN A 26 25.68 10.81 -1.11
CA ASN A 26 25.50 9.58 -1.86
C ASN A 26 23.99 9.36 -1.90
N ILE A 27 23.31 10.05 -2.83
CA ILE A 27 21.94 9.75 -3.20
C ILE A 27 22.04 8.38 -3.88
N SER A 28 21.95 7.34 -3.06
CA SER A 28 21.75 6.00 -3.55
C SER A 28 20.43 6.03 -4.30
N THR A 29 20.48 5.91 -5.63
CA THR A 29 19.28 5.67 -6.41
C THR A 29 18.61 4.43 -5.84
N ARG A 30 17.30 4.50 -5.54
CA ARG A 30 16.53 3.32 -5.13
C ARG A 30 16.79 2.24 -6.20
N SER A 31 17.09 1.02 -5.78
CA SER A 31 17.17 -0.11 -6.72
C SER A 31 15.89 -0.17 -7.55
N SER A 32 15.94 -0.76 -8.75
CA SER A 32 14.71 -1.06 -9.49
C SER A 32 13.73 -1.78 -8.55
N ALA A 33 12.47 -1.33 -8.51
CA ALA A 33 11.46 -1.96 -7.67
C ALA A 33 11.25 -3.41 -8.17
N THR A 34 11.82 -4.38 -7.45
CA THR A 34 11.63 -5.81 -7.71
C THR A 34 10.36 -6.34 -7.06
N CYS A 35 9.67 -5.51 -6.29
CA CYS A 35 8.42 -5.76 -5.60
C CYS A 35 7.54 -4.50 -5.62
N GLY A 36 6.27 -4.66 -5.24
CA GLY A 36 5.33 -3.54 -5.09
C GLY A 36 5.69 -2.63 -3.93
N ASP A 37 5.28 -1.37 -4.01
CA ASP A 37 5.57 -0.41 -2.95
C ASP A 37 4.79 -0.75 -1.67
N PRO A 38 5.44 -1.12 -0.56
CA PRO A 38 4.72 -1.52 0.65
C PRO A 38 3.85 -0.41 1.25
N THR A 39 4.08 0.85 0.87
CA THR A 39 3.26 1.99 1.32
C THR A 39 1.92 2.09 0.60
N THR A 40 1.76 1.44 -0.56
CA THR A 40 0.50 1.40 -1.31
C THR A 40 -0.32 0.14 -1.03
N ALA A 41 0.27 -0.85 -0.34
CA ALA A 41 -0.39 -2.09 0.02
C ALA A 41 -1.50 -1.87 1.08
N LYS A 42 -2.70 -2.33 0.76
CA LYS A 42 -3.86 -2.35 1.66
C LYS A 42 -3.94 -3.69 2.38
N VAL A 43 -4.29 -3.67 3.67
CA VAL A 43 -4.55 -4.89 4.45
C VAL A 43 -6.04 -5.25 4.29
N ILE A 44 -6.30 -6.38 3.66
CA ILE A 44 -7.65 -6.91 3.44
C ILE A 44 -8.05 -7.76 4.65
N SER A 45 -9.28 -7.56 5.07
CA SER A 45 -9.91 -8.26 6.19
C SER A 45 -11.15 -9.01 5.73
N GLU A 46 -11.40 -10.14 6.38
CA GLU A 46 -12.60 -10.93 6.19
C GLU A 46 -13.66 -10.55 7.22
N TRP A 47 -14.90 -10.54 6.76
CA TRP A 47 -16.10 -10.27 7.54
C TRP A 47 -17.13 -11.35 7.28
N TYR A 48 -17.85 -11.76 8.32
CA TYR A 48 -18.89 -12.78 8.23
C TYR A 48 -20.22 -12.25 8.78
N ASN A 49 -21.31 -12.40 8.02
CA ASN A 49 -22.64 -12.09 8.48
C ASN A 49 -23.42 -13.40 8.75
N PRO A 50 -23.74 -13.74 10.01
CA PRO A 50 -24.41 -15.00 10.33
C PRO A 50 -25.86 -15.08 9.83
N SER A 51 -26.54 -13.94 9.67
CA SER A 51 -27.90 -13.90 9.15
C SER A 51 -27.94 -14.13 7.64
N ALA A 52 -26.98 -13.59 6.90
CA ALA A 52 -26.84 -13.79 5.47
C ALA A 52 -26.04 -15.06 5.09
N GLN A 53 -25.31 -15.65 6.05
CA GLN A 53 -24.35 -16.73 5.83
C GLN A 53 -23.32 -16.39 4.73
N ALA A 54 -22.87 -15.14 4.71
CA ALA A 54 -22.02 -14.61 3.65
C ALA A 54 -20.69 -14.09 4.22
N HIS A 55 -19.63 -14.23 3.42
CA HIS A 55 -18.33 -13.61 3.66
C HIS A 55 -18.16 -12.39 2.77
N PHE A 56 -17.43 -11.39 3.26
CA PHE A 56 -17.07 -10.20 2.51
C PHE A 56 -15.61 -9.84 2.81
N LEU A 57 -14.90 -9.36 1.79
CA LEU A 57 -13.50 -8.99 1.88
C LEU A 57 -13.35 -7.51 1.60
N ASP A 58 -12.72 -6.78 2.53
CA ASP A 58 -12.45 -5.35 2.33
C ASP A 58 -11.38 -4.83 3.29
N VAL A 59 -10.89 -3.62 3.05
CA VAL A 59 -10.12 -2.87 4.02
C VAL A 59 -11.00 -2.56 5.22
N ARG A 60 -10.48 -2.88 6.41
CA ARG A 60 -11.23 -2.74 7.66
C ARG A 60 -11.82 -1.35 7.85
N VAL A 61 -11.03 -0.29 7.63
CA VAL A 61 -11.48 1.08 7.86
C VAL A 61 -12.50 1.56 6.83
N ASP A 62 -12.47 1.00 5.62
CA ASP A 62 -13.39 1.35 4.53
C ASP A 62 -14.76 0.69 4.75
N PHE A 63 -14.80 -0.52 5.33
CA PHE A 63 -16.03 -1.26 5.60
C PHE A 63 -16.76 -0.88 6.90
N LEU A 64 -16.09 -0.22 7.85
CA LEU A 64 -16.69 0.15 9.13
C LEU A 64 -18.00 0.94 9.00
N PRO A 65 -18.11 1.97 8.13
CA PRO A 65 -19.35 2.72 7.95
C PRO A 65 -20.54 1.84 7.54
N ASP A 66 -20.33 0.90 6.61
CA ASP A 66 -21.37 0.00 6.12
C ASP A 66 -21.87 -0.95 7.23
N ASN A 67 -21.00 -1.30 8.16
CA ASN A 67 -21.32 -2.14 9.31
C ASN A 67 -22.00 -1.40 10.48
N THR A 68 -22.32 -0.10 10.35
CA THR A 68 -23.05 0.66 11.38
C THR A 68 -24.55 0.78 11.15
N SER A 69 -25.05 0.30 10.00
CA SER A 69 -26.46 0.39 9.67
C SER A 69 -27.34 -0.54 10.54
N PRO A 70 -28.53 -0.09 10.98
CA PRO A 70 -29.44 -0.95 11.76
C PRO A 70 -29.75 -2.27 11.06
N GLY A 71 -29.63 -3.39 11.77
CA GLY A 71 -29.88 -4.73 11.23
C GLY A 71 -28.70 -5.34 10.47
N VAL A 72 -27.60 -4.61 10.31
CA VAL A 72 -26.34 -5.15 9.78
C VAL A 72 -25.53 -5.77 10.92
N ASN A 73 -25.00 -6.97 10.71
CA ASN A 73 -24.27 -7.74 11.72
C ASN A 73 -23.06 -8.44 11.09
N TRP A 74 -22.15 -7.67 10.49
CA TRP A 74 -20.88 -8.23 10.02
C TRP A 74 -19.88 -8.35 11.16
N GLN A 75 -19.33 -9.56 11.30
CA GLN A 75 -18.38 -9.93 12.32
C GLN A 75 -16.99 -9.99 11.69
N PHE A 76 -16.08 -9.15 12.19
CA PHE A 76 -14.68 -9.18 11.78
C PHE A 76 -14.06 -10.56 12.08
N GLN A 77 -13.56 -11.24 11.05
CA GLN A 77 -12.92 -12.56 11.17
C GLN A 77 -11.38 -12.45 11.27
N GLY A 78 -10.81 -11.33 10.83
CA GLY A 78 -9.37 -11.11 10.85
C GLY A 78 -8.88 -10.41 9.59
N SER A 79 -7.66 -9.90 9.65
CA SER A 79 -6.91 -9.54 8.46
C SER A 79 -6.38 -10.83 7.82
N ILE A 80 -6.50 -10.96 6.49
CA ILE A 80 -6.21 -12.22 5.78
C ILE A 80 -5.10 -12.11 4.72
N PHE A 81 -4.92 -10.96 4.07
CA PHE A 81 -3.80 -10.73 3.14
C PHE A 81 -3.56 -9.23 2.88
N ARG A 82 -2.52 -8.93 2.12
CA ARG A 82 -2.26 -7.60 1.54
C ARG A 82 -2.55 -7.60 0.04
N SER A 83 -3.12 -6.50 -0.44
CA SER A 83 -3.39 -6.29 -1.86
C SER A 83 -3.00 -4.88 -2.30
N PHE A 84 -2.95 -4.70 -3.61
CA PHE A 84 -2.66 -3.44 -4.29
C PHE A 84 -3.82 -3.09 -5.21
N VAL A 85 -4.13 -1.80 -5.30
CA VAL A 85 -5.19 -1.31 -6.22
C VAL A 85 -4.74 -1.39 -7.68
N THR A 86 -3.44 -1.24 -7.93
CA THR A 86 -2.82 -1.32 -9.25
C THR A 86 -1.86 -2.50 -9.34
N GLN A 87 -1.64 -3.02 -10.55
CA GLN A 87 -0.70 -4.11 -10.79
C GLN A 87 0.72 -3.72 -10.37
N GLU A 88 1.30 -4.51 -9.46
CA GLU A 88 2.68 -4.34 -8.97
C GLU A 88 3.57 -5.51 -9.43
N PRO A 89 4.92 -5.37 -9.43
CA PRO A 89 5.84 -6.45 -9.76
C PRO A 89 5.59 -7.71 -8.92
N GLY A 90 5.39 -8.85 -9.61
CA GLY A 90 5.20 -10.16 -9.00
C GLY A 90 3.80 -10.43 -8.45
N THR A 91 2.85 -9.52 -8.64
CA THR A 91 1.45 -9.73 -8.24
C THR A 91 0.62 -10.33 -9.37
N VAL A 92 -0.50 -10.96 -9.03
CA VAL A 92 -1.52 -11.46 -9.96
C VAL A 92 -2.87 -10.80 -9.62
N PRO A 93 -3.77 -10.65 -10.61
CA PRO A 93 -5.11 -10.14 -10.32
C PRO A 93 -5.87 -11.11 -9.41
N LEU A 94 -6.59 -10.56 -8.44
CA LEU A 94 -7.62 -11.23 -7.65
C LEU A 94 -8.97 -10.83 -8.24
N TYR A 95 -9.70 -11.79 -8.77
CA TYR A 95 -11.05 -11.58 -9.27
C TYR A 95 -12.05 -11.87 -8.17
N PHE A 96 -13.13 -11.09 -8.10
CA PHE A 96 -14.36 -11.60 -7.50
C PHE A 96 -15.21 -12.23 -8.59
N VAL A 97 -15.77 -13.39 -8.28
CA VAL A 97 -16.68 -14.11 -9.16
C VAL A 97 -18.01 -14.28 -8.45
N TYR A 98 -19.09 -14.21 -9.21
CA TYR A 98 -20.45 -14.15 -8.67
C TYR A 98 -21.31 -15.29 -9.21
N ASN A 99 -22.07 -15.93 -8.32
CA ASN A 99 -23.10 -16.89 -8.71
C ASN A 99 -24.49 -16.25 -8.53
N PRO A 100 -25.19 -15.90 -9.63
CA PRO A 100 -26.49 -15.25 -9.55
C PRO A 100 -27.61 -16.13 -8.99
N MET A 101 -27.47 -17.46 -9.04
CA MET A 101 -28.50 -18.39 -8.54
C MET A 101 -28.52 -18.45 -7.00
N ILE A 102 -27.36 -18.40 -6.36
CA ILE A 102 -27.23 -18.47 -4.89
C ILE A 102 -26.81 -17.14 -4.26
N GLN A 103 -26.64 -16.09 -5.07
CA GLN A 103 -26.25 -14.74 -4.66
C GLN A 103 -24.98 -14.70 -3.81
N ASN A 104 -23.96 -15.47 -4.20
CA ASN A 104 -22.71 -15.60 -3.45
C ASN A 104 -21.51 -15.12 -4.26
N TYR A 105 -20.54 -14.52 -3.55
CA TYR A 105 -19.27 -14.07 -4.09
C TYR A 105 -18.14 -14.95 -3.57
N ILE A 106 -17.18 -15.27 -4.42
CA ILE A 106 -15.90 -15.87 -4.03
C ILE A 106 -14.76 -15.16 -4.75
N PHE A 107 -13.55 -15.24 -4.19
CA PHE A 107 -12.37 -14.53 -4.70
C PHE A 107 -11.32 -15.53 -5.17
N LEU A 108 -10.84 -15.35 -6.40
CA LEU A 108 -9.94 -16.31 -7.04
C LEU A 108 -8.88 -15.58 -7.88
N THR A 109 -7.66 -16.09 -7.83
CA THR A 109 -6.60 -15.72 -8.76
C THR A 109 -6.66 -16.59 -10.01
N PRO A 110 -6.07 -16.16 -11.15
CA PRO A 110 -5.84 -17.00 -12.31
C PRO A 110 -5.10 -18.30 -11.97
N ASP A 111 -5.21 -19.27 -12.88
CA ASP A 111 -4.38 -20.47 -12.84
C ASP A 111 -2.89 -20.14 -13.14
N PRO A 112 -1.95 -21.08 -12.93
CA PRO A 112 -0.53 -20.84 -13.23
C PRO A 112 -0.20 -20.51 -14.69
N SER A 113 -1.14 -20.77 -15.62
CA SER A 113 -1.00 -20.43 -17.05
C SER A 113 -1.57 -19.05 -17.38
N GLY A 114 -2.18 -18.35 -16.40
CA GLY A 114 -2.81 -17.05 -16.56
C GLY A 114 -4.25 -17.11 -17.07
N ASN A 115 -4.88 -18.29 -17.12
CA ASN A 115 -6.29 -18.39 -17.51
C ASN A 115 -7.19 -17.85 -16.40
N LEU A 116 -8.30 -17.21 -16.80
CA LEU A 116 -9.30 -16.71 -15.87
C LEU A 116 -9.83 -17.85 -14.97
N PRO A 117 -10.14 -17.55 -13.69
CA PRO A 117 -10.69 -18.55 -12.79
C PRO A 117 -12.05 -19.06 -13.29
N THR A 118 -12.20 -20.39 -13.34
CA THR A 118 -13.45 -21.06 -13.73
C THR A 118 -14.00 -21.87 -12.57
N VAL A 119 -15.20 -21.53 -12.10
CA VAL A 119 -15.94 -22.31 -11.10
C VAL A 119 -17.36 -22.50 -11.59
N ALA A 120 -17.87 -23.73 -11.47
CA ALA A 120 -19.21 -24.07 -11.96
C ALA A 120 -20.29 -23.17 -11.33
N GLY A 121 -21.05 -22.49 -12.18
CA GLY A 121 -22.11 -21.57 -11.77
C GLY A 121 -21.65 -20.18 -11.33
N TYR A 122 -20.34 -19.88 -11.38
CA TYR A 122 -19.82 -18.55 -11.10
C TYR A 122 -19.32 -17.88 -12.38
N GLU A 123 -19.58 -16.59 -12.47
CA GLU A 123 -19.15 -15.74 -13.59
C GLU A 123 -18.12 -14.72 -13.08
N VAL A 124 -17.03 -14.56 -13.84
CA VAL A 124 -16.02 -13.53 -13.57
C VAL A 124 -16.65 -12.16 -13.76
N GLN A 125 -16.50 -11.29 -12.75
CA GLN A 125 -17.03 -9.93 -12.78
C GLN A 125 -15.92 -8.96 -13.17
N GLU A 126 -15.01 -8.68 -12.23
CA GLU A 126 -13.89 -7.77 -12.44
C GLU A 126 -12.70 -8.12 -11.56
N ILE A 127 -11.59 -7.42 -11.79
CA ILE A 127 -10.41 -7.47 -10.93
C ILE A 127 -10.70 -6.61 -9.71
N GLU A 128 -10.76 -7.23 -8.53
CA GLU A 128 -10.93 -6.54 -7.26
C GLU A 128 -9.62 -5.83 -6.85
N SER A 129 -8.50 -6.55 -6.96
CA SER A 129 -7.18 -6.03 -6.56
C SER A 129 -6.07 -6.92 -7.12
N TYR A 130 -4.82 -6.60 -6.78
CA TYR A 130 -3.64 -7.38 -7.13
C TYR A 130 -2.97 -7.92 -5.87
N VAL A 131 -2.62 -9.20 -5.88
CA VAL A 131 -2.08 -9.90 -4.71
C VAL A 131 -0.82 -10.67 -5.07
N TYR A 132 0.07 -10.88 -4.09
CA TYR A 132 1.11 -11.87 -4.26
C TYR A 132 0.50 -13.28 -4.26
N PRO A 133 0.90 -14.18 -5.19
CA PRO A 133 0.39 -15.55 -5.25
C PRO A 133 0.60 -16.33 -3.95
N THR A 134 1.65 -15.98 -3.21
CA THR A 134 1.95 -16.52 -1.88
C THR A 134 2.30 -15.38 -0.94
N GLN A 135 1.69 -15.38 0.24
CA GLN A 135 1.96 -14.38 1.28
C GLN A 135 1.56 -14.93 2.65
N SER A 136 2.23 -14.42 3.69
CA SER A 136 1.84 -14.59 5.09
C SER A 136 1.63 -13.20 5.69
N LEU A 137 0.62 -13.05 6.54
CA LEU A 137 0.43 -11.84 7.34
C LEU A 137 1.33 -11.78 8.56
#